data_AF-A0A367JMI0-F1
#
_entry.id   AF-A0A367JMI0-F1
#
_cell.length_a   1.000
_cell.length_b   1.000
_cell.length_c   1.000
_cell.angle_alpha   90.00
_cell.angle_beta   90.00
_cell.angle_gamma   90.00
#
_symmetry.space_group_name_H-M   'P 1'
#
loop_
_entity.id
_entity.type
_entity.pdbx_description
1 polymer ?
#
loop_
_entity_poly.entity_id
_entity_poly.type
_entity_poly.pdbx_seq_one_letter_code
_entity_poly.pdbx_strand_id
1 'polypeptide(L)'
;MSISERRASYPLQDRIKIYSPDSMAQKIQDLESPPTKLVLNGVNLLNKSSLDSDTAMNRIKQKKETHNRVERRRRENLKTLLSELSVLVPRSAKNGGAKCHRAKILRYAIDYIQTIEEENKKFRRQLVMPL
;
A
#
# COMPACT_ATOMS: atom_id res chain seq x y z
N MET A 1 2.51 9.46 -43.99
CA MET A 1 1.61 10.42 -44.65
C MET A 1 0.55 10.88 -43.67
N SER A 2 0.50 12.17 -43.39
CA SER A 2 -0.53 12.77 -42.53
C SER A 2 -1.88 12.87 -43.26
N ILE A 3 -2.96 13.05 -42.50
CA ILE A 3 -4.32 13.24 -43.05
C ILE A 3 -4.37 14.48 -43.96
N SER A 4 -3.59 15.51 -43.62
CA SER A 4 -3.45 16.77 -44.36
C SER A 4 -2.83 16.53 -45.74
N GLU A 5 -1.74 15.76 -45.79
CA GLU A 5 -1.02 15.44 -47.04
C GLU A 5 -1.89 14.62 -48.00
N ARG A 6 -2.62 13.63 -47.47
CA ARG A 6 -3.52 12.80 -48.29
C ARG A 6 -4.71 13.60 -48.85
N ARG A 7 -5.13 14.67 -48.18
CA ARG A 7 -6.23 15.53 -48.65
C ARG A 7 -5.80 16.47 -49.77
N ALA A 8 -4.53 16.86 -49.81
CA ALA A 8 -3.99 17.76 -50.83
C ALA A 8 -3.97 17.14 -52.24
N SER A 9 -4.05 15.80 -52.35
CA SER A 9 -4.05 15.10 -53.64
C SER A 9 -5.41 15.04 -54.34
N TYR A 10 -6.52 15.38 -53.67
CA TYR A 10 -7.84 15.37 -54.30
C TYR A 10 -8.07 16.62 -55.18
N PRO A 11 -8.99 16.57 -56.16
CA PRO A 11 -9.42 17.77 -56.91
C PRO A 11 -9.91 18.87 -55.96
N LEU A 12 -9.72 20.15 -56.32
CA LEU A 12 -10.03 21.28 -55.43
C LEU A 12 -11.50 21.28 -54.96
N GLN A 13 -12.43 20.90 -55.84
CA GLN A 13 -13.85 20.77 -55.51
C GLN A 13 -14.13 19.75 -54.39
N ASP A 14 -13.31 18.70 -54.27
CA ASP A 14 -13.44 17.66 -53.26
C ASP A 14 -12.61 17.96 -51.99
N ARG A 15 -11.66 18.90 -52.10
CA ARG A 15 -10.92 19.45 -50.94
C ARG A 15 -11.75 20.41 -50.12
N ILE A 16 -12.62 21.17 -50.80
CA ILE A 16 -13.59 22.03 -50.15
C ILE A 16 -14.63 21.09 -49.55
N LYS A 17 -14.44 20.71 -48.28
CA LYS A 17 -15.59 20.33 -47.45
C LYS A 17 -16.55 21.49 -47.57
N ILE A 18 -17.65 21.30 -48.28
CA ILE A 18 -18.74 22.26 -48.33
C ILE A 18 -19.26 22.32 -46.89
N TYR A 19 -18.71 23.24 -46.12
CA TYR A 19 -19.28 23.66 -44.86
C TYR A 19 -20.54 24.41 -45.26
N SER A 20 -21.66 23.70 -45.29
CA SER A 20 -22.95 24.38 -45.29
C SER A 20 -22.97 25.27 -44.05
N PRO A 21 -23.41 26.54 -44.16
CA PRO A 21 -23.47 27.46 -43.03
C PRO A 21 -24.15 26.82 -41.82
N ASP A 22 -25.20 26.04 -42.07
CA ASP A 22 -25.96 25.31 -41.04
C ASP A 22 -25.14 24.25 -40.31
N SER A 23 -24.27 23.50 -41.01
CA SER A 23 -23.45 22.45 -40.40
C SER A 23 -22.29 23.03 -39.60
N MET A 24 -21.76 24.20 -40.00
CA MET A 24 -20.75 24.91 -39.22
C MET A 24 -21.36 25.61 -38.01
N ALA A 25 -22.56 26.19 -38.15
CA ALA A 25 -23.32 26.75 -37.04
C ALA A 25 -23.65 25.69 -35.98
N GLN A 26 -24.13 24.51 -36.40
CA GLN A 26 -24.33 23.36 -35.50
C GLN A 26 -23.02 22.98 -34.77
N LYS A 27 -21.89 22.94 -35.49
CA LYS A 27 -20.61 22.56 -34.89
C LYS A 27 -20.05 23.59 -33.92
N ILE A 28 -20.28 24.87 -34.17
CA ILE A 28 -19.94 25.95 -33.23
C ILE A 28 -20.86 25.87 -32.01
N GLN A 29 -22.15 25.61 -32.20
CA GLN A 29 -23.11 25.41 -31.12
C GLN A 29 -22.77 24.18 -30.26
N ASP A 30 -22.28 23.10 -30.87
CA ASP A 30 -21.78 21.89 -30.19
C ASP A 30 -20.44 22.14 -29.45
N LEU A 31 -19.64 23.13 -29.87
CA LEU A 31 -18.39 23.53 -29.22
C LEU A 31 -18.61 24.55 -28.08
N GLU A 32 -19.65 25.38 -28.18
CA GLU A 32 -20.07 26.30 -27.12
C GLU A 32 -20.92 25.61 -26.03
N SER A 33 -21.55 24.48 -26.37
CA SER A 33 -22.21 23.62 -25.39
C SER A 33 -21.15 22.89 -24.56
N PRO A 34 -21.16 22.96 -23.21
CA PRO A 34 -20.27 22.15 -22.41
C PRO A 34 -20.47 20.68 -22.78
N PRO A 35 -19.40 19.91 -23.06
CA PRO A 35 -19.55 18.52 -23.47
C PRO A 35 -20.33 17.81 -22.36
N THR A 36 -21.47 17.21 -22.69
CA THR A 36 -22.29 16.49 -21.70
C THR A 36 -21.70 15.12 -21.34
N LYS A 37 -20.70 14.66 -22.11
CA LYS A 37 -20.11 13.34 -22.01
C LYS A 37 -18.66 13.35 -22.48
N LEU A 38 -17.73 13.08 -21.55
CA LEU A 38 -16.29 13.00 -21.80
C LEU A 38 -15.92 11.54 -21.60
N VAL A 39 -15.72 10.81 -22.69
CA VAL A 39 -15.38 9.39 -22.63
C VAL A 39 -13.88 9.20 -22.87
N LEU A 40 -13.17 8.65 -21.89
CA LEU A 40 -11.80 8.14 -22.08
C LEU A 40 -11.82 6.62 -21.94
N ASN A 41 -11.29 5.91 -22.94
CA ASN A 41 -11.19 4.43 -22.96
C ASN A 41 -12.52 3.71 -22.62
N GLY A 42 -13.64 4.23 -23.14
CA GLY A 42 -14.97 3.65 -22.89
C GLY A 42 -15.62 4.05 -21.56
N VAL A 43 -14.97 4.89 -20.73
CA VAL A 43 -15.50 5.36 -19.44
C VAL A 43 -15.95 6.82 -19.55
N ASN A 44 -17.22 7.10 -19.26
CA ASN A 44 -17.77 8.46 -19.22
C ASN A 44 -17.36 9.16 -17.91
N LEU A 45 -16.39 10.06 -17.98
CA LEU A 45 -15.83 10.83 -16.87
C LEU A 45 -16.75 11.95 -16.37
N LEU A 46 -17.74 12.36 -17.17
CA LEU A 46 -18.72 13.38 -16.80
C LEU A 46 -19.95 12.79 -16.10
N ASN A 47 -20.21 11.50 -16.28
CA ASN A 47 -21.25 10.80 -15.52
C ASN A 47 -20.69 10.34 -14.17
N LYS A 48 -20.23 11.30 -13.36
CA LYS A 48 -19.75 11.03 -12.01
C LYS A 48 -20.98 10.99 -11.10
N SER A 49 -21.61 9.83 -10.96
CA SER A 49 -22.43 9.57 -9.78
C SER A 49 -21.51 9.78 -8.57
N SER A 50 -21.64 10.92 -7.91
CA SER A 50 -20.79 11.32 -6.77
C SER A 50 -20.68 10.18 -5.74
N LEU A 51 -21.77 9.44 -5.58
CA LEU A 51 -21.90 8.26 -4.74
C LEU A 51 -20.91 7.13 -5.09
N ASP A 52 -20.63 6.83 -6.36
CA ASP A 52 -19.80 5.67 -6.72
C ASP A 52 -18.29 6.01 -6.63
N SER A 53 -17.92 7.25 -6.96
CA SER A 53 -16.58 7.78 -6.70
C SER A 53 -16.30 7.88 -5.20
N ASP A 54 -17.24 8.39 -4.41
CA ASP A 54 -17.07 8.49 -2.96
C ASP A 54 -17.10 7.12 -2.30
N THR A 55 -17.95 6.20 -2.77
CA THR A 55 -17.96 4.80 -2.30
C THR A 55 -16.66 4.08 -2.64
N ALA A 56 -16.11 4.28 -3.83
CA ALA A 56 -14.81 3.73 -4.21
C ALA A 56 -13.67 4.29 -3.35
N MET A 57 -13.64 5.61 -3.12
CA MET A 57 -12.66 6.25 -2.23
C MET A 57 -12.81 5.78 -0.78
N ASN A 58 -14.03 5.63 -0.29
CA ASN A 58 -14.33 5.13 1.06
C ASN A 58 -13.86 3.67 1.23
N ARG A 59 -14.09 2.82 0.24
CA ARG A 59 -13.59 1.43 0.25
C ARG A 59 -12.06 1.38 0.29
N ILE A 60 -11.37 2.23 -0.47
CA ILE A 60 -9.90 2.31 -0.44
C ILE A 60 -9.40 2.79 0.94
N LYS A 61 -10.05 3.81 1.51
CA LYS A 61 -9.72 4.33 2.85
C LYS A 61 -9.97 3.26 3.94
N GLN A 62 -11.07 2.52 3.85
CA GLN A 62 -11.41 1.46 4.80
C GLN A 62 -10.43 0.28 4.72
N LYS A 63 -10.00 -0.11 3.51
CA LYS A 63 -8.96 -1.12 3.34
C LYS A 63 -7.64 -0.68 3.98
N LYS A 64 -7.23 0.58 3.75
CA LYS A 64 -6.02 1.15 4.36
C LYS A 64 -6.11 1.19 5.89
N GLU A 65 -7.24 1.60 6.44
CA GLU A 65 -7.43 1.65 7.89
C GLU A 65 -7.44 0.26 8.51
N THR A 66 -8.11 -0.70 7.87
CA THR A 66 -8.11 -2.10 8.32
C THR A 66 -6.70 -2.67 8.33
N HIS A 67 -5.93 -2.45 7.26
CA HIS A 67 -4.54 -2.83 7.18
C HIS A 67 -3.70 -2.19 8.30
N ASN A 68 -3.83 -0.87 8.51
CA ASN A 68 -3.12 -0.15 9.56
C ASN A 68 -3.44 -0.67 10.96
N ARG A 69 -4.71 -0.99 11.23
CA ARG A 69 -5.16 -1.54 12.50
C ARG A 69 -4.55 -2.91 12.76
N VAL A 70 -4.58 -3.80 11.77
CA VAL A 70 -3.99 -5.15 11.86
C VAL A 70 -2.49 -5.04 12.12
N GLU A 71 -1.79 -4.22 11.35
CA GLU A 71 -0.34 -4.06 11.51
C GLU A 71 0.03 -3.38 12.84
N ARG A 72 -0.78 -2.43 13.32
CA ARG A 72 -0.60 -1.86 14.67
C ARG A 72 -0.73 -2.96 15.72
N ARG A 73 -1.76 -3.79 15.66
CA ARG A 73 -1.94 -4.92 16.58
C ARG A 73 -0.77 -5.89 16.52
N ARG A 74 -0.27 -6.23 15.32
CA ARG A 74 0.93 -7.07 15.14
C ARG A 74 2.16 -6.46 15.82
N ARG A 75 2.38 -5.15 15.66
CA ARG A 75 3.50 -4.43 16.31
C ARG A 75 3.36 -4.38 17.82
N GLU A 76 2.17 -4.16 18.36
CA GLU A 76 1.96 -4.17 19.81
C GLU A 76 2.19 -5.58 20.38
N ASN A 77 1.67 -6.63 19.74
CA ASN A 77 1.98 -8.01 20.15
C ASN A 77 3.49 -8.30 20.16
N LEU A 78 4.22 -7.87 19.14
CA LEU A 78 5.69 -8.03 19.08
C LEU A 78 6.40 -7.26 20.20
N LYS A 79 5.94 -6.05 20.54
CA LYS A 79 6.49 -5.28 21.66
C LYS A 79 6.21 -5.97 22.99
N THR A 80 5.02 -6.51 23.18
CA THR A 80 4.65 -7.24 24.40
C THR A 80 5.55 -8.45 24.60
N LEU A 81 5.69 -9.31 23.57
CA LEU A 81 6.59 -10.47 23.62
C LEU A 81 8.04 -10.08 23.92
N LEU A 82 8.52 -8.98 23.34
CA LEU A 82 9.87 -8.48 23.61
C LEU A 82 10.02 -7.96 25.04
N SER A 83 8.97 -7.33 25.59
CA SER A 83 8.94 -6.86 26.97
C SER A 83 8.95 -8.03 27.94
N GLU A 84 8.13 -9.05 27.71
CA GLU A 84 8.11 -10.29 28.50
C GLU A 84 9.48 -10.98 28.48
N LEU A 85 10.08 -11.13 27.29
CA LEU A 85 11.42 -11.69 27.15
C LEU A 85 12.46 -10.90 27.94
N SER A 86 12.35 -9.57 27.96
CA SER A 86 13.29 -8.72 28.71
C SER A 86 13.19 -8.87 30.23
N VAL A 87 12.06 -9.37 30.74
CA VAL A 87 11.86 -9.67 32.17
C VAL A 87 12.38 -11.06 32.52
N LEU A 88 12.16 -12.05 31.65
CA LEU A 88 12.56 -13.44 31.88
C LEU A 88 14.08 -13.65 31.82
N VAL A 89 14.77 -12.90 30.97
CA VAL A 89 16.21 -13.03 30.81
C VAL A 89 16.93 -12.34 31.96
N PRO A 90 17.84 -13.02 32.69
CA PRO A 90 18.58 -12.43 33.79
C PRO A 90 19.37 -11.22 33.29
N ARG A 91 18.86 -10.03 33.61
CA ARG A 91 19.51 -8.77 33.31
C ARG A 91 20.81 -8.76 34.10
N SER A 92 21.96 -8.69 33.43
CA SER A 92 23.16 -8.18 34.09
C SER A 92 22.82 -6.74 34.48
N ALA A 93 22.41 -6.58 35.73
CA ALA A 93 21.99 -5.33 36.31
C ALA A 93 23.22 -4.42 36.37
N LYS A 94 23.44 -3.62 35.33
CA LYS A 94 24.18 -2.36 35.36
C LYS A 94 24.09 -1.72 33.97
N ASN A 95 23.83 -0.42 33.96
CA ASN A 95 23.63 0.46 32.80
C ASN A 95 22.17 0.51 32.34
N GLY A 96 21.33 0.95 33.30
CA GLY A 96 19.97 1.37 33.05
C GLY A 96 19.89 2.54 32.08
N GLY A 97 19.02 2.39 31.10
CA GLY A 97 18.45 3.44 30.29
C GLY A 97 17.20 2.91 29.62
N ALA A 98 16.17 3.74 29.48
CA ALA A 98 14.82 3.40 28.97
C ALA A 98 14.76 2.91 27.50
N LYS A 99 15.90 2.50 26.93
CA LYS A 99 16.08 2.03 25.56
C LYS A 99 17.03 0.82 25.55
N CYS A 100 16.67 -0.24 26.26
CA CYS A 100 17.32 -1.53 26.04
C CYS A 100 17.18 -1.86 24.54
N HIS A 101 18.31 -1.98 23.83
CA HIS A 101 18.28 -2.18 22.39
C HIS A 101 17.68 -3.55 22.10
N ARG A 102 16.72 -3.64 21.16
CA ARG A 102 16.03 -4.89 20.80
C ARG A 102 17.02 -6.04 20.53
N ALA A 103 18.12 -5.73 19.84
CA ALA A 103 19.19 -6.69 19.56
C ALA A 103 19.89 -7.23 20.81
N LYS A 104 20.07 -6.42 21.87
CA LYS A 104 20.68 -6.87 23.12
C LYS A 104 19.76 -7.84 23.88
N ILE A 105 18.44 -7.55 23.93
CA ILE A 105 17.47 -8.45 24.57
C ILE A 105 17.50 -9.82 23.90
N LEU A 106 17.51 -9.86 22.56
CA LEU A 106 17.60 -11.11 21.82
C LEU A 106 18.90 -11.86 22.07
N ARG A 107 20.05 -11.16 22.14
CA ARG A 107 21.34 -11.79 22.46
C ARG A 107 21.34 -12.39 23.86
N TYR A 108 20.90 -11.64 24.86
CA TYR A 108 20.83 -12.16 26.23
C TYR A 108 19.87 -13.35 26.34
N ALA A 109 18.77 -13.36 25.57
CA ALA A 109 17.86 -14.50 25.52
C ALA A 109 18.54 -15.76 24.98
N ILE A 110 19.34 -15.63 23.92
CA ILE A 110 20.10 -16.75 23.36
C ILE A 110 21.11 -17.28 24.38
N ASP A 111 21.90 -16.38 24.98
CA ASP A 111 22.93 -16.75 25.96
C ASP A 111 22.29 -17.45 27.18
N TYR A 112 21.14 -16.97 27.64
CA TYR A 112 20.42 -17.55 28.78
C TYR A 112 19.90 -18.95 28.48
N ILE A 113 19.30 -19.16 27.30
CA ILE A 113 18.83 -20.49 26.89
C ILE A 113 19.99 -21.47 26.81
N GLN A 114 21.13 -21.08 26.21
CA GLN A 114 22.32 -21.92 26.13
C GLN A 114 22.84 -22.30 27.53
N THR A 115 22.85 -21.34 28.46
CA THR A 115 23.29 -21.58 29.84
C THR A 115 22.38 -22.59 30.54
N ILE A 116 21.06 -22.42 30.44
CA ILE A 116 20.08 -23.35 31.03
C ILE A 116 20.19 -24.75 30.41
N GLU A 117 20.40 -24.85 29.10
CA GLU A 117 20.57 -26.15 28.43
C GLU A 117 21.81 -26.89 28.92
N GLU A 118 22.93 -26.20 29.12
CA GLU A 118 24.15 -26.78 29.68
C GLU A 118 23.98 -27.23 31.13
N GLU A 119 23.35 -26.40 31.96
CA GLU A 119 23.02 -26.74 33.35
C GLU A 119 22.11 -27.96 33.43
N ASN A 120 21.05 -28.00 32.62
CA ASN A 120 20.17 -29.16 32.51
C ASN A 120 20.91 -30.41 32.06
N LYS A 121 21.87 -30.30 31.15
CA LYS A 121 22.74 -31.43 30.75
C LYS A 121 23.60 -31.92 31.91
N LYS A 122 24.18 -31.00 32.69
CA LYS A 122 24.98 -31.34 33.89
C LYS A 122 24.12 -32.03 34.94
N PHE A 123 22.93 -31.49 35.25
CA PHE A 123 22.01 -32.12 36.19
C PHE A 123 21.53 -33.48 35.72
N ARG A 124 21.20 -33.64 34.43
CA ARG A 124 20.84 -34.95 33.87
C ARG A 124 21.97 -35.97 34.01
N ARG A 125 23.23 -35.57 33.82
CA ARG A 125 24.37 -36.49 34.06
C ARG A 125 24.53 -36.83 35.54
N GLN A 126 24.31 -35.88 36.44
CA GLN A 126 24.39 -36.12 37.88
C GLN A 126 23.25 -37.00 38.39
N LEU A 127 22.05 -36.88 37.82
CA LEU A 127 20.88 -37.73 38.12
C LEU A 127 20.97 -39.14 37.53
N VAL A 128 21.82 -39.35 36.51
CA VAL A 128 22.02 -40.65 35.83
C VAL A 128 23.22 -41.43 36.42
N MET A 129 23.88 -40.92 37.47
CA MET A 129 24.81 -41.72 38.28
C MET A 129 24.01 -42.55 39.30
N PRO A 130 23.89 -43.88 39.13
CA PRO A 130 23.45 -44.72 40.24
C PRO A 130 24.56 -44.74 41.31
N LEU A 131 24.15 -44.73 42.57
CA LEU A 131 24.99 -44.99 43.74
C LEU A 131 25.75 -46.31 43.60
#